data_AF-A0A561C116-F1
#
_entry.id   AF-A0A561C116-F1
#
_cell.length_a   1.000
_cell.length_b   1.000
_cell.length_c   1.000
_cell.angle_alpha   90.00
_cell.angle_beta   90.00
_cell.angle_gamma   90.00
#
_symmetry.space_group_name_H-M   'P 1'
#
loop_
_entity.id
_entity.type
_entity.pdbx_description
1 polymer ?
#
loop_
_entity_poly.entity_id
_entity_poly.type
_entity_poly.pdbx_seq_one_letter_code
_entity_poly.pdbx_strand_id
1 'polypeptide(L)' 'MGFEWSGRVAEDPPELERDARDWPILHPACGVLNPANRHACVLGDHQGFHRDDTGMRWLDNGL' A
#
# COMPACT_ATOMS: atom_id res chain seq x y z
N MET A 1 28.11 28.06 -3.96
CA MET A 1 26.69 27.74 -3.73
C MET A 1 26.55 26.23 -3.85
N GLY A 2 26.33 25.53 -2.74
CA GLY A 2 26.06 24.09 -2.70
C GLY A 2 24.75 23.87 -1.97
N PHE A 3 23.87 23.04 -2.53
CA PHE A 3 22.64 22.63 -1.86
C PHE A 3 22.95 21.40 -1.00
N GLU A 4 22.85 21.56 0.31
CA GLU A 4 22.98 20.47 1.27
C GLU A 4 21.65 19.72 1.37
N TRP A 5 21.63 18.46 0.97
CA TRP A 5 20.50 17.58 1.22
C TRP A 5 20.51 17.19 2.70
N SER A 6 19.82 17.98 3.53
CA SER A 6 19.48 17.56 4.90
C SER A 6 18.33 16.55 4.85
N GLY A 7 18.57 15.42 4.18
CA GLY A 7 17.74 14.24 4.35
C GLY A 7 17.96 13.76 5.78
N ARG A 8 17.01 14.04 6.68
CA ARG A 8 16.93 13.28 7.92
C ARG A 8 16.84 11.83 7.52
N VAL A 9 17.93 11.10 7.68
CA VAL A 9 17.91 9.64 7.64
C VAL A 9 16.94 9.30 8.76
N ALA A 10 15.77 8.74 8.43
CA ALA A 10 14.94 8.15 9.46
C ALA A 10 15.83 7.12 10.15
N GLU A 11 16.18 7.39 11.41
CA GLU A 11 16.97 6.50 12.24
C GLU A 11 16.07 5.27 12.42
N ASP A 12 16.34 4.24 11.62
CA ASP A 12 15.52 3.04 11.41
C ASP A 12 14.36 3.22 10.39
N PRO A 13 14.51 2.78 9.13
CA PRO A 13 13.36 2.58 8.25
C PRO A 13 12.46 1.51 8.88
N PRO A 14 11.12 1.62 8.80
CA PRO A 14 10.23 0.59 9.34
C PRO A 14 10.63 -0.78 8.78
N GLU A 15 10.69 -1.78 9.65
CA GLU A 15 10.99 -3.16 9.27
C GLU A 15 10.03 -3.58 8.15
N LEU A 16 10.55 -3.75 6.93
CA LEU A 16 9.77 -4.18 5.78
C LEU A 16 9.43 -5.66 5.96
N GLU A 17 8.15 -6.01 5.90
CA GLU A 17 7.73 -7.41 5.87
C GLU A 17 8.31 -8.09 4.61
N ARG A 18 8.87 -9.29 4.76
CA ARG A 18 9.53 -10.02 3.67
C ARG A 18 8.93 -11.40 3.45
N ASP A 19 8.87 -11.83 2.19
CA ASP A 19 8.43 -13.17 1.84
C ASP A 19 9.50 -14.23 2.16
N ALA A 20 9.18 -15.51 1.97
CA ALA A 20 10.11 -16.62 2.21
C ALA A 20 11.38 -16.60 1.33
N ARG A 21 11.44 -15.70 0.34
CA ARG A 21 12.56 -15.48 -0.57
C ARG A 21 13.26 -14.13 -0.30
N ASP A 22 12.96 -13.51 0.84
CA ASP A 22 13.52 -12.23 1.31
C ASP A 22 13.11 -11.00 0.48
N TRP A 23 12.05 -11.09 -0.33
CA TRP A 23 11.52 -9.94 -1.08
C TRP A 23 10.57 -9.11 -0.25
N PRO A 24 10.59 -7.76 -0.37
CA PRO A 24 9.62 -6.91 0.32
C PRO A 24 8.20 -7.25 -0.12
N ILE A 25 7.33 -7.48 0.85
CA ILE A 25 5.90 -7.69 0.63
C ILE A 25 5.25 -6.33 0.38
N LEU A 26 4.71 -6.16 -0.83
CA LEU A 26 3.94 -4.98 -1.18
C LEU A 26 2.54 -5.13 -0.60
N HIS A 27 2.27 -4.40 0.47
CA HIS A 27 0.91 -4.23 0.95
C HIS A 27 0.14 -3.30 0.00
N PRO A 28 -1.16 -3.57 -0.25
CA PRO A 28 -2.02 -2.57 -0.87
C PRO A 28 -1.91 -1.28 -0.07
N ALA A 29 -1.85 -0.14 -0.73
CA ALA A 29 -1.66 1.13 -0.04
C ALA A 29 -2.73 1.40 1.03
N CYS A 30 -4.01 1.11 0.75
CA CYS A 30 -5.08 1.12 1.77
C CYS A 30 -5.24 -0.22 2.53
N GLY A 31 -4.47 -1.26 2.19
CA GLY A 31 -4.50 -2.57 2.85
C GLY A 31 -5.71 -3.46 2.55
N VAL A 32 -6.65 -3.03 1.69
CA VAL A 32 -7.92 -3.74 1.45
C VAL A 32 -7.87 -4.56 0.15
N LEU A 33 -8.38 -5.80 0.23
CA LEU A 33 -8.61 -6.68 -0.92
C LEU A 33 -10.09 -6.68 -1.31
N ASN A 34 -10.37 -6.70 -2.61
CA ASN A 34 -11.71 -6.86 -3.14
C ASN A 34 -12.31 -8.19 -2.65
N PRO A 35 -13.48 -8.18 -1.98
CA PRO A 35 -14.11 -9.39 -1.46
C PRO A 35 -14.47 -10.42 -2.55
N ALA A 36 -14.76 -9.96 -3.77
CA ALA A 36 -15.25 -10.81 -4.85
C ALA A 36 -14.14 -11.61 -5.55
N ASN A 37 -12.97 -11.01 -5.74
CA ASN A 37 -11.88 -11.58 -6.54
C ASN A 37 -10.51 -11.58 -5.84
N ARG A 38 -10.43 -11.01 -4.62
CA ARG A 38 -9.20 -10.87 -3.81
C ARG A 38 -8.11 -9.99 -4.45
N HIS A 39 -8.44 -9.19 -5.46
CA HIS A 39 -7.52 -8.22 -6.04
C HIS A 39 -7.27 -7.05 -5.08
N ALA A 40 -6.05 -6.50 -5.12
CA ALA A 40 -5.67 -5.37 -4.30
C ALA A 40 -6.31 -4.06 -4.78
N CYS A 41 -6.67 -3.18 -3.84
CA CYS A 41 -7.06 -1.83 -4.19
C CYS A 41 -5.84 -1.04 -4.75
N VAL A 42 -6.07 -0.32 -5.85
CA VAL A 42 -5.03 0.44 -6.57
C VAL A 42 -5.05 1.95 -6.26
N LEU A 43 -5.99 2.43 -5.45
CA LEU A 43 -6.24 3.86 -5.26
C LEU A 43 -5.33 4.55 -4.24
N GLY A 44 -4.33 3.87 -3.67
CA GLY A 44 -3.50 4.48 -2.63
C GLY A 44 -4.18 4.46 -1.26
N ASP A 45 -3.76 5.36 -0.37
CA ASP A 45 -4.55 5.72 0.81
C ASP A 45 -5.77 6.54 0.39
N HIS A 46 -6.97 6.05 0.64
CA HIS A 46 -8.20 6.76 0.26
C HIS A 46 -9.35 6.45 1.23
N GLN A 47 -10.38 7.29 1.17
CA GLN A 47 -11.67 7.06 1.83
C GLN A 47 -12.74 6.81 0.77
N GLY A 48 -13.75 6.00 1.10
CA GLY A 48 -14.89 5.71 0.22
C GLY A 48 -14.68 4.46 -0.63
N PHE A 49 -15.07 4.50 -1.90
CA PHE A 49 -15.04 3.32 -2.76
C PHE A 49 -13.62 2.90 -3.10
N HIS A 50 -13.35 1.61 -2.96
CA HIS A 50 -12.17 0.94 -3.47
C HIS A 50 -12.28 0.70 -4.98
N ARG A 51 -11.13 0.45 -5.60
CA ARG A 51 -11.05 0.06 -7.02
C ARG A 51 -9.88 -0.87 -7.26
N ASP A 52 -10.09 -1.91 -8.04
CA ASP A 52 -9.05 -2.85 -8.46
C ASP A 52 -8.52 -2.52 -9.86
N ASP A 53 -7.51 -3.26 -10.29
CA ASP A 53 -6.88 -3.14 -11.60
C ASP A 53 -7.82 -3.47 -12.77
N THR A 54 -8.88 -4.25 -12.54
CA THR A 54 -9.94 -4.51 -13.52
C THR A 54 -10.92 -3.35 -13.67
N GLY A 55 -10.90 -2.40 -12.73
CA GLY A 55 -11.80 -1.25 -12.69
C GLY A 55 -13.08 -1.50 -11.89
N MET A 56 -13.23 -2.65 -11.23
CA MET A 56 -14.35 -2.95 -10.36
C MET A 56 -14.29 -2.09 -9.11
N ARG A 57 -15.44 -1.62 -8.62
CA ARG A 57 -15.56 -0.78 -7.42
C ARG A 57 -16.31 -1.51 -6.33
N TRP A 58 -15.87 -1.38 -5.08
CA TRP A 58 -16.54 -1.94 -3.90
C TRP A 58 -16.40 -1.00 -2.69
N LEU A 59 -17.17 -1.29 -1.64
CA LEU A 59 -17.07 -0.64 -0.33
C LEU A 59 -16.42 -1.60 0.66
N ASP A 60 -15.82 -1.06 1.72
CA ASP A 60 -15.43 -1.89 2.86
C ASP A 60 -16.67 -2.65 3.36
N ASN A 61 -16.58 -3.97 3.44
CA ASN A 61 -17.65 -4.82 3.97
C ASN A 61 -17.75 -4.74 5.51
N GLY A 62 -17.42 -3.59 6.10
CA GLY A 62 -17.45 -3.36 7.55
C GLY A 62 -18.87 -3.13 8.05
N LEU A 63 -19.45 -4.16 8.66
CA LEU A 63 -20.28 -4.02 9.85
C LEU A 63 -19.40 -4.24 11.09
#